data_AF-A0A7S0HJP8-F1
#
_entry.id   AF-A0A7S0HJP8-F1
#
_cell.length_a   1.000
_cell.length_b   1.000
_cell.length_c   1.000
_cell.angle_alpha   90.00
_cell.angle_beta   90.00
_cell.angle_gamma   90.00
#
_symmetry.space_group_name_H-M   'P 1'
#
loop_
_entity.id
_entity.type
_entity.pdbx_description
1 polymer ?
#
loop_
_entity_poly.entity_id
_entity_poly.type
_entity_poly.pdbx_seq_one_letter_code
_entity_poly.pdbx_strand_id
1 'polypeptide(L)'
;AHSMGGNVLFYFLHWATANRRSDWVDKHIHSVVGLAIPWLGVPKGISAVLSGEAKDTAEMGVLGGILDHHLPRKERTRLFRSWGSTPSMFPKGGDVFWGGRNRKFPAPDVLEDEEKAFKCASMLHMEEEELSVEEAIDYVLESSSKAPVQDGQ
;
A
#
# COMPACT_ATOMS: atom_id res chain seq x y z
N ALA A 1 11.76 13.82 -0.89
CA ALA A 1 10.69 13.07 -0.20
C ALA A 1 11.09 11.59 -0.12
N HIS A 2 10.72 10.92 0.97
CA HIS A 2 11.07 9.51 1.21
C HIS A 2 9.80 8.71 1.51
N SER A 3 9.71 7.49 0.97
CA SER A 3 8.59 6.56 1.20
C SER A 3 7.23 7.24 0.95
N MET A 4 6.22 6.99 1.80
CA MET A 4 4.90 7.61 1.75
C MET A 4 4.94 9.14 1.70
N GLY A 5 6.00 9.78 2.23
CA GLY A 5 6.17 11.24 2.16
C GLY A 5 6.19 11.77 0.72
N GLY A 6 6.51 10.93 -0.27
CA GLY A 6 6.36 11.26 -1.69
C GLY A 6 4.91 11.43 -2.13
N ASN A 7 3.99 10.59 -1.65
CA ASN A 7 2.56 10.70 -1.96
C ASN A 7 1.94 11.94 -1.31
N VAL A 8 2.37 12.29 -0.10
CA VAL A 8 1.97 13.55 0.56
C VAL A 8 2.48 14.75 -0.21
N LEU A 9 3.74 14.73 -0.67
CA LEU A 9 4.29 15.79 -1.51
C LEU A 9 3.50 15.92 -2.82
N PHE A 10 3.20 14.79 -3.48
CA PHE A 10 2.41 14.78 -4.71
C PHE A 10 1.04 15.43 -4.52
N TYR A 11 0.32 15.05 -3.46
CA TYR A 11 -0.94 15.67 -3.10
C TYR A 11 -0.80 17.18 -2.87
N PHE A 12 0.24 17.61 -2.14
CA PHE A 12 0.51 19.03 -1.89
C PHE A 12 0.76 19.81 -3.18
N LEU A 13 1.51 19.26 -4.13
CA LEU A 13 1.76 19.92 -5.42
C LEU A 13 0.46 20.12 -6.20
N HIS A 14 -0.38 19.08 -6.28
CA HIS A 14 -1.71 19.19 -6.89
C HIS A 14 -2.61 20.20 -6.18
N TRP A 15 -2.62 20.17 -4.84
CA TRP A 15 -3.36 21.13 -4.03
C TRP A 15 -2.90 22.56 -4.29
N ALA A 16 -1.60 22.80 -4.40
CA ALA A 16 -1.04 24.12 -4.65
C ALA A 16 -1.41 24.64 -6.04
N THR A 17 -1.31 23.80 -7.07
CA THR A 17 -1.77 24.13 -8.44
C THR A 17 -3.26 24.48 -8.46
N ALA A 18 -4.11 23.76 -7.72
CA ALA A 18 -5.55 23.98 -7.69
C ALA A 18 -5.99 25.18 -6.84
N ASN A 19 -5.33 25.43 -5.70
CA ASN A 19 -5.80 26.39 -4.68
C ASN A 19 -4.99 27.68 -4.59
N ARG A 20 -3.79 27.75 -5.18
CA ARG A 20 -2.98 28.97 -5.23
C ARG A 20 -3.08 29.62 -6.59
N ARG A 21 -2.45 29.00 -7.58
CA ARG A 21 -2.48 29.37 -9.00
C ARG A 21 -1.84 28.24 -9.79
N SER A 22 -2.22 28.08 -11.04
CA SER A 22 -1.72 27.01 -11.91
C SER A 22 -0.19 26.96 -12.04
N ASP A 23 0.47 28.13 -12.00
CA ASP A 23 1.93 28.28 -12.13
C ASP A 23 2.70 28.26 -10.80
N TRP A 24 2.02 28.00 -9.67
CA TRP A 24 2.63 28.10 -8.35
C TRP A 24 3.79 27.13 -8.20
N VAL A 25 3.62 25.89 -8.66
CA VAL A 25 4.66 24.85 -8.62
C VAL A 25 5.87 25.29 -9.44
N ASP A 26 5.67 25.74 -10.67
CA ASP A 26 6.74 26.19 -11.58
C ASP A 26 7.56 27.35 -10.99
N LYS A 27 6.92 28.22 -10.18
CA LYS A 27 7.58 29.38 -9.56
C LYS A 27 8.32 29.08 -8.27
N HIS A 28 7.85 28.09 -7.51
CA HIS A 28 8.30 27.88 -6.13
C HIS A 28 9.02 26.55 -5.91
N ILE A 29 8.92 25.61 -6.85
CA ILE A 29 9.53 24.28 -6.74
C ILE A 29 10.58 24.13 -7.84
N HIS A 30 11.85 24.22 -7.44
CA HIS A 30 12.97 24.02 -8.37
C HIS A 30 13.12 22.55 -8.78
N SER A 31 13.01 21.63 -7.82
CA SER A 31 13.24 20.20 -8.06
C SER A 31 12.63 19.33 -6.97
N VAL A 32 12.17 18.14 -7.35
CA VAL A 32 11.71 17.10 -6.41
C VAL A 32 12.63 15.90 -6.51
N VAL A 33 13.25 15.52 -5.38
CA VAL A 33 14.04 14.29 -5.28
C VAL A 33 13.25 13.27 -4.47
N GLY A 34 13.00 12.10 -5.05
CA GLY A 34 12.25 11.02 -4.45
C GLY A 34 13.11 9.82 -4.11
N LEU A 35 12.93 9.27 -2.90
CA LEU A 35 13.57 8.03 -2.45
C LEU A 35 12.48 7.01 -2.09
N ALA A 36 12.44 5.90 -2.82
CA ALA A 36 11.47 4.80 -2.61
C ALA A 36 10.00 5.27 -2.49
N ILE A 37 9.57 6.21 -3.34
CA ILE A 37 8.20 6.72 -3.31
C ILE A 37 7.23 5.69 -3.93
N PRO A 38 6.16 5.28 -3.23
CA PRO A 38 5.18 4.35 -3.75
C PRO A 38 4.09 5.09 -4.56
N TRP A 39 4.44 5.59 -5.75
CA TRP A 39 3.55 6.40 -6.60
C TRP A 39 2.19 5.74 -6.87
N LEU A 40 2.22 4.44 -7.15
CA LEU A 40 1.03 3.64 -7.40
C LEU A 40 0.57 2.84 -6.17
N GLY A 41 1.18 3.06 -5.00
CA GLY A 41 0.93 2.25 -3.80
C GLY A 41 1.88 1.05 -3.68
N VAL A 42 1.64 0.23 -2.66
CA VAL A 42 2.39 -1.01 -2.37
C VAL A 42 1.42 -2.10 -1.90
N PRO A 43 1.52 -3.33 -2.44
CA PRO A 43 0.64 -4.45 -2.06
C PRO A 43 0.70 -4.80 -0.57
N LYS A 44 1.87 -4.56 0.05
CA LYS A 44 2.09 -4.78 1.48
C LYS A 44 1.07 -4.06 2.35
N GLY A 45 0.59 -2.88 1.92
CA GLY A 45 -0.45 -2.15 2.65
C GLY A 45 -1.71 -2.99 2.89
N ILE A 46 -2.09 -3.81 1.90
CA ILE A 46 -3.27 -4.68 1.99
C ILE A 46 -3.03 -5.82 2.98
N SER A 47 -1.89 -6.52 2.86
CA SER A 47 -1.53 -7.58 3.82
C SER A 47 -1.49 -7.08 5.27
N ALA A 48 -0.91 -5.89 5.52
CA ALA A 48 -0.86 -5.31 6.86
C ALA A 48 -2.26 -5.07 7.45
N VAL A 49 -3.20 -4.62 6.62
CA VAL A 49 -4.61 -4.36 7.00
C VAL A 49 -5.42 -5.64 7.21
N LEU A 50 -5.03 -6.75 6.57
CA LEU A 50 -5.71 -8.04 6.69
C LEU A 50 -5.15 -8.90 7.81
N SER A 51 -3.85 -9.16 7.80
CA SER A 51 -3.19 -10.14 8.68
C SER A 51 -2.53 -9.51 9.90
N GLY A 52 -2.43 -8.19 9.96
CA GLY A 52 -1.63 -7.50 10.96
C GLY A 52 -0.15 -7.84 10.83
N GLU A 53 0.31 -8.25 9.65
CA GLU A 53 1.72 -8.55 9.40
C GLU A 53 2.57 -7.29 9.38
N ALA A 54 3.57 -7.29 10.25
CA ALA A 54 4.51 -6.20 10.47
C ALA A 54 5.95 -6.64 10.13
N LYS A 55 6.13 -7.70 9.34
CA LYS A 55 7.44 -8.35 9.15
C LYS A 55 8.55 -7.43 8.60
N ASP A 56 8.18 -6.37 7.87
CA ASP A 56 9.14 -5.34 7.40
C ASP A 56 9.04 -4.04 8.21
N THR A 57 8.14 -3.97 9.20
CA THR A 57 8.08 -2.88 10.18
C THR A 57 9.23 -2.99 11.18
N ALA A 58 9.93 -4.13 11.26
CA ALA A 58 11.21 -4.26 11.94
C ALA A 58 12.24 -3.20 11.47
N GLU A 59 12.13 -2.72 10.23
CA GLU A 59 12.96 -1.62 9.70
C GLU A 59 12.56 -0.23 10.22
N MET A 60 11.39 -0.08 10.86
CA MET A 60 11.00 1.16 11.58
C MET A 60 11.71 1.33 12.93
N GLY A 61 12.75 0.52 13.20
CA GLY A 61 13.54 0.59 14.42
C GLY A 61 12.73 0.21 15.66
N VAL A 62 12.79 1.03 16.71
CA VAL A 62 12.16 0.74 18.02
C VAL A 62 10.65 0.49 17.91
N LEU A 63 9.96 1.17 16.99
CA LEU A 63 8.52 0.98 16.79
C LEU A 63 8.17 -0.39 16.22
N GLY A 64 9.02 -0.93 15.33
CA GLY A 64 8.88 -2.28 14.80
C GLY A 64 8.99 -3.35 15.88
N GLY A 65 10.02 -3.23 16.72
CA GLY A 65 10.22 -4.14 17.86
C GLY A 65 9.08 -4.09 18.88
N ILE A 66 8.53 -2.90 19.14
CA ILE A 66 7.37 -2.75 20.04
C ILE A 66 6.12 -3.38 19.43
N LEU A 67 5.85 -3.16 18.14
CA LEU A 67 4.69 -3.77 17.47
C LEU A 67 4.79 -5.30 17.46
N ASP A 68 5.97 -5.86 17.18
CA ASP A 68 6.13 -7.31 17.10
C ASP A 68 6.11 -8.00 18.47
N HIS A 69 6.61 -7.34 19.51
CA HIS A 69 6.70 -7.95 20.84
C HIS A 69 5.49 -7.69 21.74
N HIS A 70 4.81 -6.54 21.58
CA HIS A 70 3.78 -6.09 22.53
C HIS A 70 2.36 -6.05 21.97
N LEU A 71 2.16 -6.21 20.66
CA LEU A 71 0.82 -6.16 20.06
C LEU A 71 0.46 -7.48 19.37
N PRO A 72 -0.57 -8.21 19.86
CA PRO A 72 -1.14 -9.34 19.15
C PRO A 72 -1.56 -8.98 17.72
N ARG A 73 -1.49 -9.94 16.79
CA ARG A 73 -1.86 -9.72 15.36
C ARG A 73 -3.19 -8.98 15.19
N LYS A 74 -4.23 -9.35 15.96
CA LYS A 74 -5.56 -8.71 15.93
C LYS A 74 -5.53 -7.22 16.29
N GLU A 75 -4.69 -6.82 17.23
CA GLU A 75 -4.54 -5.41 17.63
C GLU A 75 -3.74 -4.64 16.58
N ARG A 76 -2.75 -5.27 15.95
CA ARG A 76 -2.01 -4.68 14.82
C ARG A 76 -2.88 -4.47 13.61
N THR A 77 -3.76 -5.41 13.28
CA THR A 77 -4.77 -5.25 12.23
C THR A 77 -5.64 -4.02 12.50
N ARG A 78 -6.12 -3.83 13.74
CA ARG A 78 -6.90 -2.65 14.14
C ARG A 78 -6.07 -1.36 14.04
N LEU A 79 -4.80 -1.40 14.45
CA LEU A 79 -3.88 -0.27 14.38
C LEU A 79 -3.59 0.15 12.92
N PHE A 80 -3.25 -0.80 12.04
CA PHE A 80 -2.99 -0.51 10.64
C PHE A 80 -4.22 0.01 9.90
N ARG A 81 -5.42 -0.41 10.32
CA ARG A 81 -6.70 0.11 9.81
C ARG A 81 -7.01 1.53 10.30
N SER A 82 -6.52 1.92 11.48
CA SER A 82 -6.71 3.29 12.00
C SER A 82 -5.68 4.28 11.46
N TRP A 83 -4.50 3.80 11.08
CA TRP A 83 -3.49 4.61 10.42
C TRP A 83 -3.89 4.91 8.98
N GLY A 84 -4.41 6.11 8.73
CA GLY A 84 -4.78 6.56 7.38
C GLY A 84 -3.64 6.49 6.34
N SER A 85 -2.38 6.41 6.80
CA SER A 85 -1.22 6.14 5.96
C SER A 85 -1.29 4.79 5.25
N THR A 86 -1.71 3.72 5.93
CA THR A 86 -1.75 2.36 5.36
C THR A 86 -2.69 2.24 4.17
N PRO A 87 -3.99 2.59 4.27
CA PRO A 87 -4.90 2.55 3.12
C PRO A 87 -4.54 3.59 2.05
N SER A 88 -3.87 4.70 2.40
CA SER A 88 -3.41 5.69 1.41
C SER A 88 -2.37 5.13 0.42
N MET A 89 -1.70 4.05 0.80
CA MET A 89 -0.72 3.34 -0.03
C MET A 89 -1.30 2.10 -0.70
N PHE A 90 -2.62 1.91 -0.69
CA PHE A 90 -3.19 0.80 -1.46
C PHE A 90 -2.86 0.94 -2.94
N PRO A 91 -2.52 -0.17 -3.61
CA PRO A 91 -2.28 -0.21 -5.04
C PRO A 91 -3.35 0.50 -5.88
N LYS A 92 -2.91 1.26 -6.87
CA LYS A 92 -3.74 2.02 -7.82
C LYS A 92 -3.40 1.63 -9.25
N GLY A 93 -4.37 1.71 -10.13
CA GLY A 93 -4.21 1.40 -11.56
C GLY A 93 -4.46 -0.07 -11.91
N GLY A 94 -4.84 -0.89 -10.92
CA GLY A 94 -5.46 -2.17 -11.18
C GLY A 94 -4.60 -3.22 -11.86
N ASP A 95 -5.23 -4.15 -12.55
CA ASP A 95 -4.59 -5.25 -13.29
C ASP A 95 -3.53 -4.78 -14.29
N VAL A 96 -3.61 -3.53 -14.77
CA VAL A 96 -2.64 -2.94 -15.71
C VAL A 96 -1.25 -2.82 -15.07
N PHE A 97 -1.18 -2.50 -13.79
CA PHE A 97 0.10 -2.32 -13.08
C PHE A 97 0.42 -3.47 -12.12
N TRP A 98 -0.60 -4.15 -11.62
CA TRP A 98 -0.49 -5.13 -10.53
C TRP A 98 -0.82 -6.56 -10.95
N GLY A 99 -1.24 -6.77 -12.20
CA GLY A 99 -1.61 -8.07 -12.72
C GLY A 99 -2.92 -8.61 -12.16
N GLY A 100 -3.56 -9.48 -12.94
CA GLY A 100 -4.79 -10.18 -12.56
C GLY A 100 -4.59 -11.69 -12.58
N ARG A 101 -5.55 -12.45 -12.04
CA ARG A 101 -5.51 -13.92 -11.87
C ARG A 101 -4.99 -14.73 -13.07
N ASN A 102 -5.22 -14.23 -14.29
CA ASN A 102 -4.89 -14.94 -15.53
C ASN A 102 -3.99 -14.15 -16.49
N ARG A 103 -3.30 -13.09 -16.04
CA ARG A 103 -2.41 -12.31 -16.92
C ARG A 103 -0.94 -12.51 -16.58
N LYS A 104 -0.15 -12.90 -17.59
CA LYS A 104 1.29 -12.63 -17.60
C LYS A 104 1.46 -11.11 -17.56
N PHE A 105 2.29 -10.64 -16.63
CA PHE A 105 2.54 -9.22 -16.40
C PHE A 105 2.84 -8.46 -17.70
N PRO A 106 2.35 -7.23 -17.88
CA PRO A 106 2.66 -6.42 -19.06
C PRO A 106 4.11 -5.89 -19.09
N ALA A 107 4.98 -6.33 -18.18
CA ALA A 107 6.42 -6.03 -18.22
C ALA A 107 7.25 -7.29 -18.59
N PRO A 108 7.15 -7.80 -19.84
CA PRO A 108 8.00 -8.88 -20.32
C PRO A 108 9.45 -8.44 -20.62
N ASP A 109 9.81 -7.18 -20.37
CA ASP A 109 11.05 -6.57 -20.84
C ASP A 109 12.06 -6.15 -19.74
N VAL A 110 11.71 -6.24 -18.45
CA VAL A 110 12.57 -5.70 -17.37
C VAL A 110 13.26 -6.78 -16.52
N LEU A 111 12.84 -8.04 -16.62
CA LEU A 111 13.43 -9.13 -15.85
C LEU A 111 13.55 -10.36 -16.76
N GLU A 112 14.78 -10.78 -17.03
CA GLU A 112 15.09 -12.00 -17.81
C GLU A 112 14.51 -13.29 -17.19
N ASP A 113 14.01 -13.17 -15.95
CA ASP A 113 13.48 -14.24 -15.12
C ASP A 113 11.99 -13.97 -14.86
N GLU A 114 11.11 -14.63 -15.63
CA GLU A 114 9.66 -14.56 -15.48
C GLU A 114 9.21 -14.91 -14.04
N GLU A 115 9.95 -15.79 -13.33
CA GLU A 115 9.63 -16.21 -11.96
C GLU A 115 9.92 -15.10 -10.93
N LYS A 116 11.02 -14.36 -11.11
CA LYS A 116 11.34 -13.19 -10.27
C LYS A 116 10.42 -12.00 -10.57
N ALA A 117 10.07 -11.80 -11.84
CA ALA A 117 9.08 -10.80 -12.22
C ALA A 117 7.74 -11.06 -11.53
N PHE A 118 7.30 -12.32 -11.53
CA PHE A 118 6.10 -12.78 -10.84
C PHE A 118 6.15 -12.61 -9.31
N LYS A 119 7.31 -12.79 -8.68
CA LYS A 119 7.49 -12.55 -7.23
C LYS A 119 7.52 -11.07 -6.84
N CYS A 120 7.99 -10.18 -7.71
CA CYS A 120 7.94 -8.72 -7.49
C CYS A 120 6.53 -8.15 -7.78
N ALA A 121 5.81 -8.82 -8.66
CA ALA A 121 4.44 -8.60 -9.06
C ALA A 121 3.43 -9.06 -8.00
N SER A 122 3.21 -8.23 -6.99
CA SER A 122 1.98 -8.09 -6.19
C SER A 122 0.91 -9.19 -6.16
N MET A 123 1.26 -10.46 -5.94
CA MET A 123 0.29 -11.45 -5.48
C MET A 123 0.30 -11.51 -3.96
N LEU A 124 -0.90 -11.40 -3.38
CA LEU A 124 -1.12 -11.63 -1.97
C LEU A 124 -1.53 -13.08 -1.81
N HIS A 125 -0.59 -13.91 -1.38
CA HIS A 125 -0.90 -15.28 -1.00
C HIS A 125 -1.68 -15.27 0.32
N MET A 126 -2.98 -15.54 0.24
CA MET A 126 -3.82 -15.93 1.38
C MET A 126 -4.02 -17.45 1.33
N GLU A 127 -4.06 -18.11 2.50
CA GLU A 127 -3.80 -19.55 2.69
C GLU A 127 -4.51 -20.54 1.75
N GLU A 128 -5.56 -20.16 1.01
CA GLU A 128 -6.27 -21.04 0.07
C GLU A 128 -6.70 -20.39 -1.27
N GLU A 129 -6.44 -19.09 -1.51
CA GLU A 129 -6.81 -18.42 -2.77
C GLU A 129 -5.76 -17.40 -3.21
N GLU A 130 -5.38 -17.46 -4.50
CA GLU A 130 -4.68 -16.38 -5.18
C GLU A 130 -5.70 -15.27 -5.49
N LEU A 131 -5.62 -14.16 -4.77
CA LEU A 131 -6.41 -12.95 -5.03
C LEU A 131 -5.59 -11.99 -5.89
N SER A 132 -6.23 -11.38 -6.89
CA SER A 132 -5.67 -10.16 -7.50
C SER A 132 -5.62 -9.04 -6.46
N VAL A 133 -4.82 -8.02 -6.75
CA VAL A 133 -4.74 -6.83 -5.89
C VAL A 133 -6.08 -6.11 -5.76
N GLU A 134 -6.86 -6.06 -6.84
CA GLU A 134 -8.19 -5.44 -6.83
C GLU A 134 -9.15 -6.24 -5.93
N GLU A 135 -9.18 -7.56 -6.11
CA GLU A 135 -10.02 -8.47 -5.31
C GLU A 135 -9.67 -8.41 -3.82
N ALA A 136 -8.38 -8.28 -3.50
CA ALA A 136 -7.93 -8.10 -2.12
C ALA A 136 -8.36 -6.74 -1.53
N ILE A 137 -8.36 -5.66 -2.33
CA ILE A 137 -8.86 -4.35 -1.89
C ILE A 137 -10.36 -4.42 -1.63
N ASP A 138 -11.13 -5.01 -2.56
CA ASP A 138 -12.57 -5.16 -2.41
C ASP A 138 -12.92 -6.00 -1.18
N TYR A 139 -12.22 -7.11 -0.96
CA TYR A 139 -12.35 -7.92 0.25
C TYR A 139 -12.08 -7.11 1.54
N VAL A 140 -11.05 -6.26 1.55
CA VAL A 140 -10.79 -5.35 2.67
C VAL A 140 -11.96 -4.38 2.89
N LEU A 141 -12.50 -3.79 1.82
CA LEU A 141 -13.60 -2.82 1.91
C LEU A 141 -14.89 -3.49 2.39
N GLU A 142 -15.20 -4.68 1.89
CA GLU A 142 -16.37 -5.48 2.32
C GLU A 142 -16.26 -5.98 3.76
N SER A 143 -15.07 -6.45 4.17
CA SER A 143 -14.83 -6.82 5.57
C SER A 143 -14.86 -5.62 6.51
N SER A 144 -14.65 -4.40 6.00
CA SER A 144 -14.76 -3.15 6.75
C SER A 144 -16.20 -2.65 6.91
N SER A 145 -17.07 -2.91 5.93
CA SER A 145 -18.48 -2.46 5.96
C SER A 145 -19.36 -3.32 6.86
N LYS A 146 -18.98 -4.58 7.10
CA LYS A 146 -19.58 -5.44 8.13
C LYS A 146 -19.12 -4.95 9.49
N ALA A 147 -19.97 -4.17 10.18
CA ALA A 147 -19.76 -3.81 11.58
C ALA A 147 -19.43 -5.06 12.40
N PRO A 148 -18.58 -4.98 13.44
CA PRO A 148 -18.35 -6.13 14.30
C PRO A 148 -19.70 -6.55 14.86
N VAL A 149 -20.12 -7.77 14.58
CA VAL A 149 -21.13 -8.44 15.38
C VAL A 149 -20.63 -8.30 16.82
N GLN A 150 -21.38 -7.56 17.64
CA GLN A 150 -21.14 -7.59 19.07
C GLN A 150 -21.39 -9.03 19.47
N ASP A 151 -20.31 -9.81 19.63
CA ASP A 151 -20.37 -11.03 20.40
C ASP A 151 -20.85 -10.62 21.78
N GLY A 152 -22.13 -10.91 22.03
CA GLY A 152 -22.78 -10.64 23.30
C GLY A 152 -22.01 -11.32 24.42
N GLN A 153 -21.63 -10.51 25.40
CA GLN A 153 -21.55 -10.91 26.80
C GLN A 153 -22.35 -9.92 27.62
#